data_AF-A0A536SSS6-F1
#
_entry.id   AF-A0A536SSS6-F1
#
_cell.length_a   1.000
_cell.length_b   1.000
_cell.length_c   1.000
_cell.angle_alpha   90.00
_cell.angle_beta   90.00
_cell.angle_gamma   90.00
#
_symmetry.space_group_name_H-M   'P 1'
#
loop_
_entity.id
_entity.type
_entity.pdbx_description
1 polymer ?
#
loop_
_entity_poly.entity_id
_entity_poly.type
_entity_poly.pdbx_seq_one_letter_code
_entity_poly.pdbx_strand_id
1 'polypeptide(L)' 'LNVSAKELAARKKKWKQPRPRYTRGLMAKYMKLVSTASLGAITDAG' A
#
# COMPACT_ATOMS: atom_id res chain seq x y z
N LEU A 1 18.18 -4.29 -4.31
CA LEU A 1 17.98 -3.18 -5.27
C LEU A 1 19.29 -2.42 -5.36
N ASN A 2 19.93 -2.39 -6.53
CA ASN A 2 21.30 -1.87 -6.68
C ASN A 2 21.27 -0.34 -6.90
N VAL A 3 20.69 0.38 -5.95
CA VAL A 3 20.53 1.84 -5.97
C VAL A 3 20.89 2.39 -4.60
N SER A 4 21.54 3.55 -4.55
CA SER A 4 21.95 4.17 -3.28
C SER A 4 20.74 4.54 -2.40
N ALA A 5 20.93 4.55 -1.08
CA ALA A 5 19.88 4.94 -0.13
C ALA A 5 19.38 6.39 -0.36
N LYS A 6 20.29 7.31 -0.74
CA LYS A 6 19.97 8.70 -1.07
C LYS A 6 19.01 8.80 -2.25
N GLU A 7 19.26 8.03 -3.29
CA GLU A 7 18.39 7.99 -4.46
C GLU A 7 17.04 7.32 -4.16
N LEU A 8 17.03 6.22 -3.40
CA LEU A 8 15.79 5.60 -2.92
C LEU A 8 14.94 6.57 -2.11
N ALA A 9 15.55 7.35 -1.20
CA ALA A 9 14.83 8.36 -0.43
C ALA A 9 14.26 9.46 -1.34
N ALA A 10 15.00 9.91 -2.36
CA ALA A 10 14.51 10.87 -3.34
C ALA A 10 13.33 10.30 -4.17
N ARG A 11 13.40 9.03 -4.59
CA ARG A 11 12.30 8.35 -5.32
C ARG A 11 11.06 8.20 -4.43
N LYS A 12 11.22 7.79 -3.16
CA LYS A 12 10.12 7.70 -2.19
C LYS A 12 9.45 9.05 -1.96
N LYS A 13 10.21 10.15 -1.86
CA LYS A 13 9.67 11.51 -1.73
C LYS A 13 8.84 11.94 -2.95
N LYS A 14 9.17 11.47 -4.15
CA LYS A 14 8.45 11.78 -5.39
C LYS A 14 7.28 10.84 -5.67
N TRP A 15 7.20 9.70 -4.97
CA TRP A 15 6.18 8.70 -5.24
C TRP A 15 4.79 9.19 -4.79
N LYS A 16 3.81 8.99 -5.66
CA LYS A 16 2.40 9.29 -5.40
C LYS A 16 1.60 8.00 -5.54
N GLN A 17 0.78 7.70 -4.53
CA GLN A 17 -0.06 6.51 -4.56
C GLN A 17 -1.05 6.59 -5.75
N PRO A 18 -1.14 5.55 -6.58
CA PRO A 18 -2.11 5.53 -7.67
C PRO A 18 -3.54 5.45 -7.12
N ARG A 19 -4.51 5.89 -7.93
CA ARG A 19 -5.93 5.77 -7.57
C ARG A 19 -6.32 4.28 -7.47
N PRO A 20 -7.16 3.89 -6.50
CA PRO A 20 -7.67 2.52 -6.41
C PRO A 20 -8.45 2.13 -7.67
N ARG A 21 -8.22 0.91 -8.16
CA ARG A 21 -8.97 0.37 -9.31
C ARG A 21 -10.45 0.16 -9.00
N TYR A 22 -10.77 -0.17 -7.75
CA TYR A 22 -12.13 -0.37 -7.27
C TYR A 22 -12.46 0.65 -6.19
N THR A 23 -13.43 1.51 -6.46
CA THR A 23 -13.85 2.56 -5.52
C THR A 23 -15.10 2.18 -4.73
N ARG A 24 -15.80 1.12 -5.14
CA ARG A 24 -17.01 0.59 -4.48
C ARG A 24 -16.99 -0.95 -4.42
N GLY A 25 -17.97 -1.52 -3.73
CA GLY A 25 -18.15 -2.97 -3.58
C GLY A 25 -17.16 -3.61 -2.61
N LEU A 26 -17.06 -4.93 -2.67
CA LEU A 26 -16.25 -5.73 -1.75
C LEU A 26 -14.77 -5.34 -1.78
N MET A 27 -14.19 -5.16 -2.97
CA MET A 27 -12.76 -4.81 -3.10
C MET A 27 -12.43 -3.45 -2.49
N ALA A 28 -13.35 -2.48 -2.58
CA ALA A 28 -13.17 -1.19 -1.93
C ALA A 28 -13.24 -1.28 -0.39
N LYS A 29 -14.02 -2.22 0.15
CA LYS A 29 -14.03 -2.50 1.60
C LYS A 29 -12.75 -3.21 2.03
N TYR A 30 -12.36 -4.27 1.32
CA TYR A 30 -11.16 -5.05 1.61
C TYR A 30 -9.89 -4.18 1.61
N MET A 31 -9.67 -3.38 0.56
CA MET A 31 -8.50 -2.49 0.47
C MET A 31 -8.39 -1.47 1.61
N LYS A 32 -9.52 -1.10 2.24
CA LYS A 32 -9.52 -0.16 3.37
C LYS A 32 -9.18 -0.82 4.70
N LEU A 33 -9.43 -2.12 4.84
CA LEU A 33 -9.39 -2.83 6.12
C LEU A 33 -8.19 -3.78 6.24
N VAL A 34 -7.68 -4.27 5.11
CA VAL A 34 -6.64 -5.30 5.10
C VAL A 34 -5.33 -4.81 5.71
N SER A 35 -4.74 -5.62 6.60
CA SER A 35 -3.40 -5.42 7.15
C SER A 35 -2.31 -5.77 6.12
N THR A 36 -1.04 -5.51 6.47
CA THR A 36 0.08 -5.98 5.64
C THR A 36 0.12 -7.52 5.60
N ALA A 37 0.67 -8.08 4.52
CA ALA A 37 0.78 -9.52 4.36
C ALA A 37 1.63 -10.19 5.47
N SER A 38 2.63 -9.48 6.00
CA SER A 38 3.43 -9.97 7.13
C SER A 38 2.62 -10.14 8.42
N LEU A 39 1.46 -9.47 8.53
CA LEU A 39 0.51 -9.62 9.63
C LEU A 39 -0.67 -10.55 9.26
N GLY A 40 -0.57 -11.29 8.16
CA GLY A 40 -1.60 -12.24 7.73
C GLY A 40 -2.73 -11.67 6.88
N ALA A 41 -2.65 -10.39 6.47
CA ALA A 41 -3.69 -9.74 5.66
C ALA A 41 -5.10 -9.85 6.27
N ILE A 42 -5.18 -9.74 7.60
CA ILE A 42 -6.44 -9.76 8.35
C ILE A 42 -7.22 -8.47 8.13
N THR A 43 -8.53 -8.49 8.38
CA THR A 43 -9.44 -7.34 8.10
C THR A 43 -10.20 -6.84 9.33
N ASP A 44 -9.86 -7.38 10.50
CA ASP A 44 -10.49 -7.20 11.80
C ASP A 44 -9.50 -6.70 12.87
N ALA A 45 -8.36 -6.13 12.45
CA ALA A 45 -7.28 -5.65 13.34
C ALA A 45 -7.63 -4.39 14.17
N GLY A 46 -8.90 -3.98 14.21
CA GLY A 46 -9.39 -2.76 14.85
C GLY A 46 -10.19 -3.03 16.11
#